data_AF-A0A3D1CNZ9-F1
#
_entry.id   AF-A0A3D1CNZ9-F1
#
_cell.length_a   1.000
_cell.length_b   1.000
_cell.length_c   1.000
_cell.angle_alpha   90.00
_cell.angle_beta   90.00
_cell.angle_gamma   90.00
#
_symmetry.space_group_name_H-M   'P 1'
#
loop_
_entity.id
_entity.type
_entity.pdbx_description
1 polymer ?
#
loop_
_entity_poly.entity_id
_entity_poly.type
_entity_poly.pdbx_seq_one_letter_code
_entity_poly.pdbx_strand_id
1 'polypeptide(L)'
;MTVNYWPGSSSGKHCPILFQPGRQLKMNQSAIALNPVFEHVQKADLALVMTSIYQPHINLVIWQRQLQKTLQDYIDALTQGLNALQLRTIIAPAEVSAWLGGLLPEDPQRHLFIEDVSQLVEMYADLFDLNVVGLCLSLINETMCPRF
;
A
#
# COMPACT_ATOMS: atom_id res chain seq x y z
N MET A 1 10.48 -3.13 42.14
CA MET A 1 10.66 -1.81 42.78
C MET A 1 9.58 -0.89 42.24
N THR A 2 8.59 -0.61 43.07
CA THR A 2 7.41 0.20 42.79
C THR A 2 7.71 1.65 43.13
N VAL A 3 7.41 2.60 42.24
CA VAL A 3 7.08 3.98 42.66
C VAL A 3 6.04 4.53 41.69
N ASN A 4 4.79 4.52 42.13
CA ASN A 4 3.76 5.43 41.66
C ASN A 4 3.94 6.75 42.41
N TYR A 5 3.75 7.90 41.75
CA TYR A 5 3.54 9.16 42.46
C TYR A 5 2.28 9.85 41.91
N TRP A 6 1.26 9.88 42.76
CA TRP A 6 0.01 10.60 42.62
C TRP A 6 -0.06 11.57 43.80
N PRO A 7 -0.24 12.88 43.62
CA PRO A 7 -0.68 13.74 44.69
C PRO A 7 -2.16 14.09 44.50
N GLY A 8 -3.00 13.57 45.41
CA GLY A 8 -4.39 13.96 45.56
C GLY A 8 -4.55 15.05 46.62
N SER A 9 -5.34 16.07 46.26
CA SER A 9 -6.37 16.79 47.04
C SER A 9 -6.19 17.05 48.56
N SER A 10 -6.24 18.32 48.96
CA SER A 10 -7.42 18.94 49.64
C SER A 10 -7.02 20.14 50.51
N SER A 11 -7.75 21.26 50.39
CA SER A 11 -8.15 22.09 51.53
C SER A 11 -9.15 23.16 51.07
N GLY A 12 -10.31 23.19 51.71
CA GLY A 12 -11.45 24.02 51.32
C GLY A 12 -11.34 25.48 51.69
N LYS A 13 -12.02 26.31 50.89
CA LYS A 13 -12.53 27.64 51.29
C LYS A 13 -13.90 27.82 50.62
N HIS A 14 -14.91 28.10 51.44
CA HIS A 14 -16.25 28.53 51.03
C HIS A 14 -16.20 29.61 49.95
N CYS A 15 -17.01 29.49 48.91
CA CYS A 15 -17.34 30.58 48.00
C CYS A 15 -18.88 30.71 47.97
N PRO A 16 -19.44 31.90 48.30
CA PRO A 16 -20.87 32.08 48.48
C PRO A 16 -21.59 32.00 47.13
N ILE A 17 -22.67 31.23 47.10
CA ILE A 17 -23.55 31.08 45.94
C ILE A 17 -24.42 32.34 45.87
N LEU A 18 -23.98 33.36 45.12
CA LEU A 18 -24.84 34.47 44.74
C LEU A 18 -25.55 34.08 43.43
N PHE A 19 -26.84 33.78 43.54
CA PHE A 19 -27.73 33.50 42.42
C PHE A 19 -27.87 34.75 41.55
N GLN A 20 -27.25 34.74 40.35
CA GLN A 20 -27.45 35.78 39.34
C GLN A 20 -28.45 35.24 38.29
N PRO A 21 -29.67 35.77 38.20
CA PRO A 21 -30.59 35.39 37.14
C PRO A 21 -30.15 36.05 35.82
N GLY A 22 -30.06 35.28 34.75
CA GLY A 22 -29.98 35.84 33.39
C GLY A 22 -28.68 35.70 32.62
N ARG A 23 -27.86 34.66 32.86
CA ARG A 23 -26.79 34.32 31.91
C ARG A 23 -27.30 33.33 30.86
N GLN A 24 -27.74 33.89 29.73
CA GLN A 24 -28.06 33.14 28.53
C GLN A 24 -26.83 32.30 28.12
N LEU A 25 -26.95 30.97 28.19
CA LEU A 25 -25.98 30.06 27.60
C LEU A 25 -26.00 30.31 26.08
N LYS A 26 -25.04 31.08 25.57
CA LYS A 26 -24.73 31.05 24.14
C LYS A 26 -24.20 29.64 23.86
N MET A 27 -25.06 28.80 23.27
CA MET A 27 -24.62 27.57 22.64
C MET A 27 -23.59 27.96 21.59
N ASN A 28 -22.31 27.72 21.88
CA ASN A 28 -21.29 27.80 20.86
C ASN A 28 -21.52 26.57 19.98
N GLN A 29 -22.15 26.79 18.82
CA GLN A 29 -22.19 25.82 17.74
C GLN A 29 -20.78 25.74 17.14
N SER A 30 -19.85 25.17 17.92
CA SER A 30 -18.61 24.67 17.35
C SER A 30 -19.03 23.46 16.53
N ALA A 31 -19.24 23.69 15.24
CA ALA A 31 -19.41 22.62 14.26
C ALA A 31 -18.34 21.58 14.55
N ILE A 32 -18.76 20.35 14.83
CA ILE A 32 -17.88 19.19 14.73
C ILE A 32 -17.44 19.23 13.27
N ALA A 33 -16.22 19.72 13.01
CA ALA A 33 -15.64 19.64 11.70
C ALA A 33 -15.64 18.14 11.37
N LEU A 34 -16.50 17.74 10.45
CA LEU A 34 -16.47 16.41 9.87
C LEU A 34 -15.04 16.23 9.38
N ASN A 35 -14.27 15.43 10.09
CA ASN A 35 -12.98 15.00 9.62
C ASN A 35 -13.30 14.29 8.30
N PRO A 36 -12.90 14.83 7.13
CA PRO A 36 -13.21 14.15 5.89
C PRO A 36 -12.61 12.76 6.04
N VAL A 37 -13.44 11.73 5.83
CA VAL A 37 -12.95 10.37 5.75
C VAL A 37 -11.97 10.39 4.58
N PHE A 38 -10.68 10.55 4.88
CA PHE A 38 -9.65 10.56 3.86
C PHE A 38 -9.68 9.16 3.25
N GLU A 39 -9.98 9.10 1.96
CA GLU A 39 -9.85 7.85 1.22
C GLU A 39 -8.36 7.53 1.18
N HIS A 40 -7.91 6.53 1.94
CA HIS A 40 -6.49 6.18 2.04
C HIS A 40 -6.01 5.32 0.87
N VAL A 41 -6.90 5.03 -0.08
CA VAL A 41 -6.67 4.14 -1.22
C VAL A 41 -7.02 4.89 -2.49
N GLN A 42 -6.10 4.95 -3.45
CA GLN A 42 -6.40 5.46 -4.78
C GLN A 42 -6.38 4.32 -5.79
N LYS A 43 -7.38 4.27 -6.69
CA LYS A 43 -7.41 3.30 -7.80
C LYS A 43 -7.69 3.98 -9.13
N ALA A 44 -7.07 3.47 -10.20
CA ALA A 44 -7.42 3.82 -11.57
C ALA A 44 -6.85 2.80 -12.57
N ASP A 45 -7.30 2.87 -13.82
CA ASP A 45 -6.82 2.01 -14.92
C ASP A 45 -5.54 2.56 -15.58
N LEU A 46 -5.27 3.87 -15.43
CA LEU A 46 -4.06 4.52 -15.94
C LEU A 46 -2.90 4.38 -14.95
N ALA A 47 -1.71 4.03 -15.47
CA ALA A 47 -0.49 3.86 -14.68
C ALA A 47 -0.13 5.11 -13.84
N LEU A 48 -0.52 6.30 -14.30
CA LEU A 48 -0.32 7.57 -13.59
C LEU A 48 -0.85 7.55 -12.15
N VAL A 49 -1.84 6.69 -11.85
CA VAL A 49 -2.35 6.53 -10.49
C VAL A 49 -1.25 6.21 -9.47
N MET A 50 -0.19 5.50 -9.87
CA MET A 50 0.95 5.15 -9.01
C MET A 50 1.60 6.37 -8.35
N THR A 51 1.60 7.53 -9.03
CA THR A 51 2.13 8.79 -8.48
C THR A 51 1.35 9.31 -7.26
N SER A 52 0.11 8.83 -7.07
CA SER A 52 -0.72 9.19 -5.92
C SER A 52 -0.12 8.70 -4.60
N ILE A 53 0.84 7.76 -4.62
CA ILE A 53 1.55 7.28 -3.43
C ILE A 53 2.31 8.39 -2.71
N TYR A 54 2.59 9.50 -3.40
CA TYR A 54 3.22 10.68 -2.81
C TYR A 54 2.27 11.58 -2.02
N GLN A 55 0.96 11.36 -2.11
CA GLN A 55 -0.01 12.15 -1.37
C GLN A 55 -0.02 11.72 0.11
N PRO A 56 0.09 12.65 1.08
CA PRO A 56 0.25 12.30 2.50
C PRO A 56 -0.87 11.46 3.13
N HIS A 57 -2.05 11.46 2.51
CA HIS A 57 -3.22 10.72 2.98
C HIS A 57 -3.44 9.39 2.25
N ILE A 58 -2.63 9.08 1.23
CA ILE A 58 -2.72 7.84 0.46
C ILE A 58 -1.71 6.83 1.01
N ASN A 59 -2.22 5.69 1.48
CA ASN A 59 -1.42 4.59 2.00
C ASN A 59 -1.32 3.42 0.99
N LEU A 60 -2.25 3.35 0.04
CA LEU A 60 -2.32 2.29 -0.95
C LEU A 60 -2.72 2.84 -2.30
N VAL A 61 -2.02 2.40 -3.35
CA VAL A 61 -2.40 2.68 -4.73
C VAL A 61 -2.66 1.36 -5.45
N ILE A 62 -3.77 1.29 -6.17
CA ILE A 62 -4.19 0.15 -6.97
C ILE A 62 -4.23 0.55 -8.44
N TRP A 63 -3.25 0.11 -9.22
CA TRP A 63 -3.30 0.20 -10.66
C TRP A 63 -4.10 -0.98 -11.23
N GLN A 64 -5.29 -0.72 -11.75
CA GLN A 64 -6.23 -1.71 -12.29
C GLN A 64 -5.90 -2.06 -13.75
N ARG A 65 -4.83 -2.83 -13.92
CA ARG A 65 -4.33 -3.23 -15.24
C ARG A 65 -5.30 -4.18 -15.96
N GLN A 66 -5.43 -4.00 -17.27
CA GLN A 66 -6.06 -4.97 -18.17
C GLN A 66 -4.95 -5.76 -18.88
N LEU A 67 -4.88 -7.08 -18.64
CA LEU A 67 -3.90 -7.95 -19.28
C LEU A 67 -4.45 -8.48 -20.60
N GLN A 68 -3.62 -8.49 -21.64
CA GLN A 68 -3.99 -9.12 -22.91
C GLN A 68 -4.22 -10.63 -22.73
N LYS A 69 -5.15 -11.21 -23.50
CA LYS A 69 -5.52 -12.62 -23.36
C LYS A 69 -4.33 -13.56 -23.57
N THR A 70 -3.47 -13.27 -24.54
CA THR A 70 -2.25 -14.02 -24.84
C THR A 70 -1.27 -14.06 -23.67
N LEU A 71 -1.11 -12.95 -22.95
CA LEU A 71 -0.28 -12.90 -21.75
C LEU A 71 -0.88 -13.72 -20.61
N GLN A 72 -2.20 -13.65 -20.43
CA GLN A 72 -2.90 -14.48 -19.44
C GLN A 72 -2.73 -15.97 -19.74
N ASP A 73 -2.87 -16.38 -21.00
CA ASP A 73 -2.71 -17.78 -21.42
C ASP A 73 -1.30 -18.31 -21.13
N TYR A 74 -0.27 -17.50 -21.36
CA TYR A 74 1.11 -17.87 -20.99
C TYR A 74 1.29 -18.01 -19.47
N ILE A 75 0.75 -17.07 -18.69
CA ILE A 75 0.81 -17.15 -17.21
C ILE A 75 0.12 -18.43 -16.72
N ASP A 76 -1.05 -18.75 -17.27
CA ASP A 76 -1.78 -19.98 -16.94
C ASP A 76 -0.95 -21.23 -17.27
N ALA A 77 -0.34 -21.30 -18.45
CA ALA A 77 0.54 -22.40 -18.82
C ALA A 77 1.78 -22.51 -17.91
N LEU A 78 2.41 -21.37 -17.57
CA LEU A 78 3.56 -21.28 -16.69
C LEU A 78 3.23 -21.79 -15.28
N THR A 79 2.07 -21.42 -14.74
CA THR A 79 1.62 -21.82 -13.40
C THR A 79 1.25 -23.32 -13.33
N GLN A 80 0.77 -23.91 -14.43
CA GLN A 80 0.47 -25.34 -14.51
C GLN A 80 1.74 -26.20 -14.71
N GLY A 81 2.72 -25.68 -15.45
CA GLY A 81 3.97 -26.40 -15.74
C GLY A 81 4.97 -26.38 -14.58
N LEU A 82 4.88 -25.40 -13.68
CA LEU A 82 5.82 -25.24 -12.56
C LEU A 82 5.16 -25.53 -11.21
N ASN A 83 5.53 -26.66 -10.60
CA ASN A 83 5.06 -27.02 -9.26
C ASN A 83 5.50 -26.01 -8.17
N ALA A 84 6.58 -25.27 -8.41
CA ALA A 84 7.09 -24.23 -7.50
C ALA A 84 7.95 -23.20 -8.26
N LEU A 85 7.33 -22.17 -8.84
CA LEU A 85 8.08 -20.98 -9.28
C LEU A 85 8.34 -20.09 -8.05
N GLN A 86 9.61 -19.93 -7.70
CA GLN A 86 10.05 -19.02 -6.64
C GLN A 86 11.39 -18.39 -7.05
N LEU A 87 11.31 -17.21 -7.67
CA LEU A 87 12.47 -16.44 -8.08
C LEU A 87 12.55 -15.17 -7.22
N ARG A 88 13.72 -14.89 -6.66
CA ARG A 88 13.97 -13.66 -5.90
C ARG A 88 15.36 -13.14 -6.23
N THR A 89 15.45 -11.85 -6.52
CA THR A 89 16.71 -11.19 -6.83
C THR A 89 16.68 -9.70 -6.47
N ILE A 90 17.84 -9.07 -6.42
CA ILE A 90 18.01 -7.61 -6.49
C ILE A 90 18.67 -7.35 -7.83
N ILE A 91 18.03 -6.57 -8.69
CA ILE A 91 18.41 -6.46 -10.10
C ILE A 91 18.21 -5.04 -10.62
N ALA A 92 19.07 -4.60 -11.54
CA ALA A 92 18.86 -3.37 -12.28
C ALA A 92 17.71 -3.55 -13.29
N PRO A 93 16.82 -2.56 -13.51
CA PRO A 93 15.70 -2.70 -14.44
C PRO A 93 16.11 -3.19 -15.84
N ALA A 94 17.23 -2.68 -16.36
CA ALA A 94 17.77 -3.05 -17.67
C ALA A 94 18.20 -4.53 -17.79
N GLU A 95 18.42 -5.23 -16.68
CA GLU A 95 18.88 -6.63 -16.67
C GLU A 95 17.73 -7.63 -16.51
N VAL A 96 16.52 -7.16 -16.17
CA VAL A 96 15.35 -8.01 -15.88
C VAL A 96 15.02 -8.94 -17.06
N SER A 97 15.03 -8.41 -18.27
CA SER A 97 14.68 -9.18 -19.48
C SER A 97 15.62 -10.36 -19.70
N ALA A 98 16.93 -10.11 -19.63
CA ALA A 98 17.94 -11.16 -19.78
C ALA A 98 17.87 -12.19 -18.65
N TRP A 99 17.68 -11.73 -17.41
CA TRP A 99 17.59 -12.60 -16.24
C TRP A 99 16.37 -13.53 -16.29
N LEU A 100 15.19 -13.01 -16.64
CA LEU A 100 13.99 -13.84 -16.81
C LEU A 100 14.10 -14.78 -18.00
N GLY A 101 14.69 -14.33 -19.11
CA GLY A 101 14.91 -15.16 -20.29
C GLY A 101 15.76 -16.40 -20.02
N GLY A 102 16.74 -16.30 -19.11
CA GLY A 102 17.57 -17.44 -18.70
C GLY A 102 16.90 -18.40 -17.70
N LEU A 103 15.79 -18.00 -17.07
CA LEU A 103 15.15 -18.77 -15.99
C LEU A 103 13.80 -19.36 -16.40
N LEU A 104 13.05 -18.66 -17.25
CA LEU A 104 11.72 -19.08 -17.68
C LEU A 104 11.79 -20.11 -18.80
N PRO A 105 10.92 -21.13 -18.78
CA PRO A 105 10.87 -22.15 -19.83
C PRO A 105 10.61 -21.53 -21.20
N GLU A 106 11.23 -22.10 -22.23
CA GLU A 106 11.03 -21.68 -23.62
C GLU A 106 9.57 -21.85 -24.03
N ASP A 107 8.99 -20.78 -24.56
CA ASP A 107 7.63 -20.74 -25.09
C ASP A 107 7.52 -19.58 -26.09
N PRO A 108 6.76 -19.72 -27.20
CA PRO A 108 6.58 -18.63 -28.16
C PRO A 108 6.07 -17.31 -27.54
N GLN A 109 5.28 -17.38 -26.47
CA GLN A 109 4.68 -16.23 -25.78
C GLN A 109 5.49 -15.75 -24.58
N ARG A 110 6.60 -16.43 -24.22
CA ARG A 110 7.47 -16.06 -23.09
C ARG A 110 7.86 -14.59 -23.08
N HIS A 111 8.20 -14.05 -24.26
CA HIS A 111 8.63 -12.67 -24.40
C HIS A 111 7.58 -11.66 -23.90
N LEU A 112 6.29 -11.95 -24.09
CA LEU A 112 5.20 -11.07 -23.64
C LEU A 112 5.21 -10.90 -22.11
N PHE A 113 5.47 -11.98 -21.37
CA PHE A 113 5.54 -11.93 -19.92
C PHE A 113 6.82 -11.24 -19.43
N ILE A 114 7.94 -11.51 -20.09
CA ILE A 114 9.22 -10.87 -19.76
C ILE A 114 9.12 -9.35 -19.97
N GLU A 115 8.55 -8.91 -21.09
CA GLU A 115 8.32 -7.49 -21.38
C GLU A 115 7.37 -6.87 -20.36
N ASP A 116 6.29 -7.56 -19.98
CA ASP A 116 5.33 -7.08 -18.98
C ASP A 116 5.99 -6.82 -17.62
N VAL A 117 6.73 -7.81 -17.11
CA VAL A 117 7.44 -7.69 -15.83
C VAL A 117 8.54 -6.63 -15.92
N SER A 118 9.27 -6.55 -17.04
CA SER A 118 10.32 -5.53 -17.22
C SER A 118 9.74 -4.12 -17.15
N GLN A 119 8.61 -3.87 -17.84
CA GLN A 119 7.90 -2.59 -17.77
C GLN A 119 7.44 -2.26 -16.35
N LEU A 120 6.89 -3.25 -15.61
CA LEU A 120 6.52 -3.03 -14.20
C LEU A 120 7.70 -2.63 -13.34
N VAL A 121 8.85 -3.29 -13.50
CA VAL A 121 10.06 -3.00 -12.74
C VAL A 121 10.63 -1.63 -13.10
N GLU A 122 10.65 -1.26 -14.38
CA GLU A 122 11.05 0.06 -14.85
C GLU A 122 10.16 1.16 -14.25
N MET A 123 8.84 1.03 -14.36
CA MET A 123 7.91 2.01 -13.78
C MET A 123 8.04 2.13 -12.26
N TYR A 124 8.27 1.02 -11.55
CA TYR A 124 8.52 1.06 -10.11
C TYR A 124 9.84 1.74 -9.78
N ALA A 125 10.90 1.45 -10.54
CA ALA A 125 12.20 2.07 -10.37
C ALA A 125 12.14 3.58 -10.60
N ASP A 126 11.51 4.02 -11.70
CA ASP A 126 11.30 5.44 -12.01
C ASP A 126 10.45 6.13 -10.96
N LEU A 127 9.38 5.45 -10.48
CA LEU A 127 8.50 6.01 -9.47
C LEU A 127 9.28 6.36 -8.21
N PHE A 128 10.28 5.58 -7.81
CA PHE A 128 11.03 5.74 -6.56
C PHE A 128 12.49 6.19 -6.73
N ASP A 129 12.90 6.56 -7.94
CA ASP A 129 14.29 6.92 -8.29
C ASP A 129 15.32 5.85 -7.87
N LEU A 130 15.07 4.60 -8.26
CA LEU A 130 15.86 3.43 -7.88
C LEU A 130 16.74 2.94 -9.03
N ASN A 131 18.02 2.67 -8.73
CA ASN A 131 18.93 2.01 -9.66
C ASN A 131 18.80 0.47 -9.66
N VAL A 132 18.26 -0.10 -8.58
CA VAL A 132 18.04 -1.54 -8.41
C VAL A 132 16.72 -1.79 -7.69
N VAL A 133 16.05 -2.89 -8.06
CA VAL A 133 14.76 -3.29 -7.50
C VAL A 133 14.85 -4.70 -6.94
N GLY A 134 14.24 -4.91 -5.77
CA GLY A 134 14.01 -6.24 -5.25
C GLY A 134 12.85 -6.90 -6.00
N LEU A 135 13.15 -7.84 -6.89
CA LEU A 135 12.15 -8.58 -7.66
C LEU A 135 11.85 -9.93 -7.00
N CYS A 136 10.57 -10.23 -6.79
CA CYS A 136 10.09 -11.49 -6.26
C CYS A 136 8.95 -12.02 -7.14
N LEU A 137 9.19 -13.11 -7.85
CA LEU A 137 8.21 -13.85 -8.64
C LEU A 137 7.93 -15.17 -7.93
N SER A 138 6.73 -15.33 -7.41
CA SER A 138 6.35 -16.54 -6.68
C SER A 138 4.91 -16.91 -6.98
N LEU A 139 4.64 -18.20 -7.14
CA LEU A 139 3.27 -18.68 -7.09
C LEU A 139 2.75 -18.54 -5.66
N ILE A 140 1.50 -18.08 -5.53
CA ILE A 140 0.82 -17.96 -4.25
C ILE A 140 -0.11 -19.17 -4.13
N ASN A 141 0.43 -20.26 -3.58
CA ASN A 141 -0.22 -21.57 -3.54
C ASN A 141 -0.95 -21.81 -2.20
N GLU A 142 -0.65 -20.98 -1.21
CA GLU A 142 -1.23 -21.07 0.12
C GLU A 142 -2.09 -19.84 0.40
N THR A 143 -3.17 -20.03 1.14
CA THR A 143 -3.90 -18.92 1.73
C THR A 143 -2.93 -18.13 2.60
N MET A 144 -2.62 -16.89 2.21
CA MET A 144 -1.90 -15.98 3.09
C MET A 144 -2.74 -15.82 4.35
N CYS A 145 -2.34 -16.43 5.47
CA CYS A 145 -3.00 -16.20 6.74
C CYS A 145 -2.79 -14.72 7.09
N PRO A 146 -3.83 -13.89 7.12
CA PRO A 146 -3.68 -12.52 7.54
C PRO A 146 -3.29 -12.58 9.03
N ARG A 147 -2.06 -12.19 9.35
CA ARG A 147 -1.67 -11.92 10.74
C ARG A 147 -2.36 -10.62 11.12
N PHE A 148 -3.55 -10.73 11.70
CA PHE A 148 -4.26 -9.64 12.37
C PHE A 148 -3.79 -9.54 13.83
#